data_AF-A0A081BMA7-F1
#
_entry.id   AF-A0A081BMA7-F1
#
_cell.length_a   1.000
_cell.length_b   1.000
_cell.length_c   1.000
_cell.angle_alpha   90.00
_cell.angle_beta   90.00
_cell.angle_gamma   90.00
#
_symmetry.space_group_name_H-M   'P 1'
#
loop_
_entity.id
_entity.type
_entity.pdbx_description
1 polymer ?
#
loop_
_entity_poly.entity_id
_entity_poly.type
_entity_poly.pdbx_seq_one_letter_code
_entity_poly.pdbx_strand_id
1 'polypeptide(L)'
;MIRTTIKFLIAGAISLLALGSSEYARAASFNCEKAATEIEKAICGNNALSDLDSEVGNTYKTLRSGLSAEQAEQLKREQTRWLQQRNADCANADATCLSAMYQARLADLQSRLPAETVTIHLTHQLHADMPPLFLTLTLKADDVDTNFWNVTAIDIRDKENAPPLQTLEGGTIQILDDIKTVTDWTDRWIGVEWNDLNFDGYDDLLIALSQGMANTWYRVLFYQPASKRFTQNTGLDAENGVPDPEVIPEKQQLVTSSRSSAVGYFSSFYQFDATRGQYQLFREEETGYDEQTDKVMLTIREQVNGQMQTIDRQEVHPE
;
A
#
# COMPACT_ATOMS: atom_id res chain seq x y z
N MET A 1 -56.68 -1.18 -78.84
CA MET A 1 -55.97 -2.09 -79.77
C MET A 1 -54.68 -1.39 -80.15
N ILE A 2 -53.51 -1.84 -79.72
CA ILE A 2 -52.65 -2.79 -80.45
C ILE A 2 -51.67 -3.44 -79.43
N ARG A 3 -51.42 -4.73 -79.65
CA ARG A 3 -50.46 -5.59 -78.94
C ARG A 3 -49.01 -5.22 -79.28
N THR A 4 -48.10 -5.38 -78.33
CA THR A 4 -46.74 -5.86 -78.62
C THR A 4 -46.13 -6.60 -77.43
N THR A 5 -46.03 -7.91 -77.57
CA THR A 5 -45.23 -8.87 -76.78
C THR A 5 -43.75 -8.67 -77.05
N ILE A 6 -42.86 -8.96 -76.07
CA ILE A 6 -41.63 -9.76 -76.25
C ILE A 6 -41.16 -10.27 -74.87
N LYS A 7 -40.87 -11.58 -74.82
CA LYS A 7 -40.32 -12.36 -73.71
C LYS A 7 -38.79 -12.39 -73.79
N PHE A 8 -38.07 -12.32 -72.66
CA PHE A 8 -36.75 -12.94 -72.41
C PHE A 8 -36.59 -13.07 -70.87
N LEU A 9 -36.74 -14.27 -70.27
CA LEU A 9 -35.76 -15.35 -70.03
C LEU A 9 -34.66 -15.05 -68.97
N ILE A 10 -34.91 -15.57 -67.75
CA ILE A 10 -34.05 -16.32 -66.80
C ILE A 10 -32.62 -15.83 -66.49
N ALA A 11 -32.37 -15.51 -65.21
CA ALA A 11 -31.32 -16.04 -64.31
C ALA A 11 -31.35 -15.17 -63.02
N GLY A 12 -31.59 -15.65 -61.80
CA GLY A 12 -30.96 -16.80 -61.16
C GLY A 12 -29.74 -16.33 -60.35
N ALA A 13 -29.94 -15.64 -59.21
CA ALA A 13 -28.88 -15.41 -58.23
C ALA A 13 -29.50 -15.33 -56.82
N ILE A 14 -29.51 -16.46 -56.12
CA ILE A 14 -29.74 -16.53 -54.67
C ILE A 14 -28.47 -15.99 -54.03
N SER A 15 -28.55 -14.79 -53.46
CA SER A 15 -27.47 -14.19 -52.69
C SER A 15 -27.40 -14.87 -51.33
N LEU A 16 -26.48 -15.82 -51.19
CA LEU A 16 -26.17 -16.47 -49.92
C LEU A 16 -25.39 -15.46 -49.06
N LEU A 17 -26.02 -14.91 -48.02
CA LEU A 17 -25.31 -14.17 -46.99
C LEU A 17 -24.35 -15.13 -46.28
N ALA A 18 -23.07 -15.01 -46.57
CA ALA A 18 -22.02 -15.58 -45.72
C ALA A 18 -21.99 -14.76 -44.42
N LEU A 19 -22.59 -15.32 -43.37
CA LEU A 19 -22.32 -14.93 -42.00
C LEU A 19 -20.84 -15.19 -41.74
N GLY A 20 -20.01 -14.16 -41.87
CA GLY A 20 -18.64 -14.18 -41.39
C GLY A 20 -18.68 -14.38 -39.88
N SER A 21 -18.39 -15.60 -39.43
CA SER A 21 -18.06 -15.87 -38.05
C SER A 21 -16.79 -15.08 -37.73
N SER A 22 -16.96 -13.99 -36.99
CA SER A 22 -15.86 -13.30 -36.33
C SER A 22 -15.18 -14.28 -35.38
N GLU A 23 -14.10 -14.91 -35.82
CA GLU A 23 -13.16 -15.56 -34.91
C GLU A 23 -12.60 -14.45 -34.02
N TYR A 24 -13.10 -14.39 -32.78
CA TYR A 24 -12.44 -13.65 -31.72
C TYR A 24 -10.96 -14.06 -31.76
N ALA A 25 -10.07 -13.10 -31.98
CA ALA A 25 -8.64 -13.32 -31.93
C ALA A 25 -8.31 -14.04 -30.61
N ARG A 26 -8.02 -15.34 -30.69
CA ARG A 26 -7.68 -16.17 -29.55
C ARG A 26 -6.24 -15.87 -29.19
N ALA A 27 -6.05 -15.15 -28.09
CA ALA A 27 -4.72 -14.81 -27.63
C ALA A 27 -4.13 -16.02 -26.90
N ALA A 28 -3.41 -16.86 -27.63
CA ALA A 28 -2.28 -17.59 -27.07
C ALA A 28 -1.05 -16.66 -27.10
N SER A 29 0.02 -17.01 -26.40
CA SER A 29 1.28 -16.24 -26.42
C SER A 29 1.98 -16.26 -27.80
N PHE A 30 1.44 -17.00 -28.77
CA PHE A 30 1.90 -17.13 -30.16
C PHE A 30 0.73 -17.06 -31.16
N ASN A 31 1.04 -16.91 -32.45
CA ASN A 31 0.02 -16.87 -33.50
C ASN A 31 -0.53 -18.28 -33.77
N CYS A 32 -1.79 -18.51 -33.40
CA CYS A 32 -2.48 -19.78 -33.61
C CYS A 32 -2.62 -20.22 -35.07
N GLU A 33 -2.64 -19.30 -36.02
CA GLU A 33 -2.62 -19.63 -37.46
C GLU A 33 -1.31 -20.30 -37.89
N LYS A 34 -0.26 -20.15 -37.09
CA LYS A 34 1.07 -20.75 -37.32
C LYS A 34 1.36 -21.96 -36.42
N ALA A 35 0.35 -22.47 -35.72
CA ALA A 35 0.49 -23.65 -34.87
C ALA A 35 0.94 -24.86 -35.71
N ALA A 36 2.11 -25.42 -35.38
CA ALA A 36 2.71 -26.53 -36.13
C ALA A 36 2.64 -27.85 -35.35
N THR A 37 2.76 -27.80 -34.03
CA THR A 37 2.76 -28.99 -33.16
C THR A 37 1.36 -29.35 -32.66
N GLU A 38 1.13 -30.61 -32.31
CA GLU A 38 -0.14 -31.05 -31.71
C GLU A 38 -0.44 -30.33 -30.39
N ILE A 39 0.59 -29.99 -29.62
CA ILE A 39 0.47 -29.19 -28.40
C ILE A 39 0.01 -27.77 -28.72
N GLU A 40 0.61 -27.10 -29.70
CA GLU A 40 0.19 -25.75 -30.11
C GLU A 40 -1.24 -25.75 -30.64
N LYS A 41 -1.64 -26.76 -31.41
CA LYS A 41 -3.03 -26.92 -31.86
C LYS A 41 -3.98 -27.15 -30.69
N ALA A 42 -3.59 -27.96 -29.70
CA ALA A 42 -4.40 -28.19 -28.50
C ALA A 42 -4.58 -26.90 -27.67
N ILE A 43 -3.52 -26.10 -27.53
CA ILE A 43 -3.60 -24.78 -26.88
C ILE A 43 -4.55 -23.86 -27.64
N CYS A 44 -4.41 -23.73 -28.96
CA CYS A 44 -5.26 -22.87 -29.79
C CYS A 44 -6.72 -23.35 -29.88
N GLY A 45 -6.93 -24.66 -29.79
CA GLY A 45 -8.25 -25.29 -29.81
C GLY A 45 -9.03 -25.18 -28.50
N ASN A 46 -8.36 -24.83 -27.39
CA ASN A 46 -8.94 -24.78 -26.05
C ASN A 46 -8.72 -23.40 -25.41
N ASN A 47 -9.80 -22.64 -25.23
CA ASN A 47 -9.73 -21.29 -24.68
C ASN A 47 -9.03 -21.23 -23.32
N ALA A 48 -9.33 -22.16 -22.40
CA ALA A 48 -8.71 -22.15 -21.07
C ALA A 48 -7.19 -22.38 -21.13
N LEU A 49 -6.72 -23.22 -22.06
CA LEU A 49 -5.29 -23.41 -22.28
C LEU A 49 -4.64 -22.21 -22.96
N SER A 50 -5.35 -21.57 -23.90
CA SER A 50 -4.92 -20.33 -24.54
C SER A 50 -4.74 -19.21 -23.52
N ASP A 51 -5.69 -19.06 -22.60
CA ASP A 51 -5.67 -18.03 -21.54
C ASP A 51 -4.49 -18.28 -20.59
N LEU A 52 -4.31 -19.53 -20.12
CA LEU A 52 -3.18 -19.92 -19.29
C LEU A 52 -1.82 -19.71 -19.98
N ASP A 53 -1.72 -20.00 -21.27
CA ASP A 53 -0.52 -19.76 -22.07
C ASP A 53 -0.18 -18.27 -22.16
N SER A 54 -1.20 -17.44 -22.43
CA SER A 54 -1.06 -15.99 -22.41
C SER A 54 -0.68 -15.44 -21.05
N GLU A 55 -1.26 -15.96 -19.96
CA GLU A 55 -0.99 -15.52 -18.60
C GLU A 55 0.45 -15.85 -18.17
N VAL A 56 0.93 -17.06 -18.44
CA VAL A 56 2.34 -17.43 -18.21
C VAL A 56 3.26 -16.56 -19.07
N GLY A 57 2.91 -16.33 -20.33
CA GLY A 57 3.69 -15.49 -21.24
C GLY A 57 3.81 -14.03 -20.78
N ASN A 58 2.70 -13.46 -20.30
CA ASN A 58 2.67 -12.09 -19.78
C ASN A 58 3.42 -11.97 -18.46
N THR A 59 3.16 -12.88 -17.51
CA THR A 59 3.85 -12.92 -16.21
C THR A 59 5.37 -13.07 -16.39
N TYR A 60 5.81 -13.94 -17.30
CA TYR A 60 7.23 -14.08 -17.66
C TYR A 60 7.83 -12.77 -18.18
N LYS A 61 7.14 -12.06 -19.08
CA LYS A 61 7.61 -10.79 -19.63
C LYS A 61 7.74 -9.73 -18.54
N THR A 62 6.74 -9.61 -17.67
CA THR A 62 6.75 -8.68 -16.53
C THR A 62 7.94 -8.97 -15.62
N LEU A 63 8.10 -10.21 -15.17
CA LEU A 63 9.20 -10.61 -14.30
C LEU A 63 10.56 -10.33 -14.96
N ARG A 64 10.73 -10.73 -16.22
CA ARG A 64 11.97 -10.52 -16.97
C ARG A 64 12.34 -9.04 -17.07
N SER A 65 11.36 -8.15 -17.23
CA SER A 65 11.60 -6.72 -17.43
C SER A 65 12.21 -6.02 -16.21
N GLY A 66 11.97 -6.55 -15.01
CA GLY A 66 12.50 -6.01 -13.75
C GLY A 66 13.84 -6.62 -13.30
N LEU A 67 14.42 -7.56 -14.06
CA LEU A 67 15.65 -8.26 -13.67
C LEU A 67 16.91 -7.64 -14.27
N SER A 68 18.05 -7.82 -13.60
CA SER A 68 19.36 -7.54 -14.21
C SER A 68 19.61 -8.42 -15.44
N ALA A 69 20.53 -8.01 -16.31
CA ALA A 69 20.83 -8.75 -17.55
C ALA A 69 21.19 -10.23 -17.30
N GLU A 70 21.97 -10.49 -16.25
CA GLU A 70 22.37 -11.86 -15.86
C GLU A 70 21.16 -12.69 -15.39
N GLN A 71 20.35 -12.12 -14.51
CA GLN A 71 19.14 -12.77 -13.99
C GLN A 71 18.09 -13.00 -15.09
N ALA A 72 17.94 -12.05 -16.02
CA ALA A 72 17.03 -12.17 -17.16
C ALA A 72 17.44 -13.31 -18.10
N GLU A 73 18.74 -13.51 -18.35
CA GLU A 73 19.22 -14.63 -19.14
C GLU A 73 19.10 -15.97 -18.40
N GLN A 74 19.25 -15.98 -17.07
CA GLN A 74 18.94 -17.15 -16.26
C GLN A 74 17.45 -17.53 -16.35
N LEU A 75 16.54 -16.56 -16.16
CA LEU A 75 15.09 -16.77 -16.27
C LEU A 75 14.68 -17.27 -17.67
N LYS A 76 15.33 -16.79 -18.73
CA LYS A 76 15.14 -17.27 -20.10
C LYS A 76 15.52 -18.75 -20.26
N ARG A 77 16.66 -19.18 -19.70
CA ARG A 77 17.08 -20.59 -19.72
C ARG A 77 16.07 -21.47 -18.99
N GLU A 78 15.58 -21.01 -17.84
CA GLU A 78 14.54 -21.70 -17.06
C GLU A 78 13.24 -21.85 -17.85
N GLN A 79 12.75 -20.76 -18.45
CA GLN A 79 11.53 -20.79 -19.27
C GLN A 79 11.66 -21.73 -20.47
N THR A 80 12.82 -21.74 -21.13
CA THR A 80 13.10 -22.65 -22.26
C THR A 80 13.10 -24.10 -21.81
N ARG A 81 13.74 -24.41 -20.68
CA ARG A 81 13.75 -25.75 -20.10
C ARG A 81 12.34 -26.19 -19.70
N TRP A 82 11.57 -25.29 -19.09
CA TRP A 82 10.18 -25.57 -18.73
C TRP A 82 9.32 -25.90 -19.97
N LEU A 83 9.46 -25.16 -21.07
CA LEU A 83 8.75 -25.47 -22.32
C LEU A 83 9.12 -26.86 -22.88
N GLN A 84 10.41 -27.22 -22.81
CA GLN A 84 10.87 -28.57 -23.19
C GLN A 84 10.25 -29.64 -22.30
N GLN A 85 10.22 -29.42 -20.99
CA GLN A 85 9.62 -30.33 -20.01
C GLN A 85 8.12 -30.49 -20.26
N ARG A 86 7.37 -29.38 -20.43
CA ARG A 86 5.94 -29.40 -20.78
C ARG A 86 5.68 -30.23 -22.02
N ASN A 87 6.51 -30.07 -23.06
CA ASN A 87 6.33 -30.82 -24.31
C ASN A 87 6.66 -32.32 -24.15
N ALA A 88 7.59 -32.67 -23.28
CA ALA A 88 7.94 -34.06 -22.99
C ALA A 88 6.86 -34.75 -22.15
N ASP A 89 6.39 -34.11 -21.08
CA ASP A 89 5.41 -34.68 -20.15
C ASP A 89 4.01 -34.74 -20.76
N CYS A 90 3.65 -33.76 -21.59
CA CYS A 90 2.37 -33.67 -22.28
C CYS A 90 2.50 -34.01 -23.78
N ALA A 91 3.34 -34.99 -24.13
CA ALA A 91 3.63 -35.35 -25.52
C ALA A 91 2.39 -35.78 -26.33
N ASN A 92 1.31 -36.22 -25.67
CA ASN A 92 0.03 -36.56 -26.28
C ASN A 92 -0.93 -35.37 -26.42
N ALA A 93 -0.47 -34.14 -26.13
CA ALA A 93 -1.29 -32.93 -26.11
C ALA A 93 -2.53 -33.01 -25.20
N ASP A 94 -2.44 -33.80 -24.11
CA ASP A 94 -3.51 -33.90 -23.12
C ASP A 94 -3.77 -32.55 -22.42
N ALA A 95 -5.03 -32.12 -22.43
CA ALA A 95 -5.40 -30.81 -21.91
C ALA A 95 -5.24 -30.72 -20.37
N THR A 96 -5.46 -31.82 -19.65
CA THR A 96 -5.29 -31.85 -18.19
C THR A 96 -3.81 -31.75 -17.81
N CYS A 97 -2.94 -32.47 -18.51
CA CYS A 97 -1.49 -32.34 -18.37
C CYS A 97 -1.02 -30.90 -18.63
N LEU A 98 -1.43 -30.31 -19.77
CA LEU A 98 -1.03 -28.95 -20.13
C LEU A 98 -1.51 -27.94 -19.09
N SER A 99 -2.77 -28.03 -18.64
CA SER A 99 -3.32 -27.14 -17.61
C SER A 99 -2.52 -27.21 -16.32
N ALA A 100 -2.18 -28.40 -15.84
CA ALA A 100 -1.39 -28.57 -14.61
C ALA A 100 0.01 -27.96 -14.75
N MET A 101 0.67 -28.16 -15.89
CA MET A 101 1.99 -27.58 -16.18
C MET A 101 1.96 -26.05 -16.25
N TYR A 102 0.92 -25.46 -16.83
CA TYR A 102 0.74 -24.01 -16.86
C TYR A 102 0.46 -23.44 -15.47
N GLN A 103 -0.45 -24.02 -14.71
CA GLN A 103 -0.80 -23.56 -13.36
C GLN A 103 0.41 -23.59 -12.42
N ALA A 104 1.18 -24.68 -12.44
CA ALA A 104 2.40 -24.79 -11.63
C ALA A 104 3.44 -23.73 -12.03
N ARG A 105 3.61 -23.46 -13.33
CA ARG A 105 4.53 -22.44 -13.80
C ARG A 105 4.07 -21.03 -13.47
N LEU A 106 2.78 -20.78 -13.60
CA LEU A 106 2.18 -19.50 -13.27
C LEU A 106 2.40 -19.18 -11.80
N ALA A 107 2.13 -20.13 -10.90
CA ALA A 107 2.39 -19.99 -9.46
C ALA A 107 3.88 -19.71 -9.15
N ASP A 108 4.81 -20.44 -9.78
CA ASP A 108 6.25 -20.19 -9.66
C ASP A 108 6.63 -18.77 -10.11
N LEU A 109 6.19 -18.35 -11.29
CA LEU A 109 6.49 -17.01 -11.82
C LEU A 109 5.86 -15.89 -10.97
N GLN A 110 4.62 -16.06 -10.53
CA GLN A 110 3.92 -15.11 -9.66
C GLN A 110 4.61 -14.97 -8.30
N SER A 111 5.06 -16.09 -7.70
CA SER A 111 5.80 -16.06 -6.43
C SER A 111 7.13 -15.29 -6.49
N ARG A 112 7.66 -15.11 -7.70
CA ARG A 112 8.93 -14.41 -7.97
C ARG A 112 8.73 -12.98 -8.45
N LEU A 113 7.50 -12.58 -8.77
CA LEU A 113 7.22 -11.18 -9.08
C LEU A 113 7.59 -10.34 -7.85
N PRO A 114 8.22 -9.17 -8.03
CA PRO A 114 8.28 -8.22 -6.95
C PRO A 114 6.85 -7.94 -6.50
N ALA A 115 6.63 -7.90 -5.20
CA ALA A 115 5.32 -7.47 -4.69
C ALA A 115 4.95 -6.13 -5.33
N GLU A 116 3.68 -5.97 -5.69
CA GLU A 116 3.19 -4.73 -6.29
C GLU A 116 3.50 -3.59 -5.32
N THR A 117 4.44 -2.73 -5.70
CA THR A 117 4.76 -1.55 -4.92
C THR A 117 3.90 -0.40 -5.40
N VAL A 118 3.14 0.19 -4.49
CA VAL A 118 2.41 1.43 -4.76
C VAL A 118 3.24 2.57 -4.19
N THR A 119 3.42 3.65 -4.94
CA THR A 119 4.10 4.85 -4.46
C THR A 119 3.10 5.97 -4.23
N ILE A 120 3.10 6.56 -3.04
CA ILE A 120 2.32 7.75 -2.71
C ILE A 120 3.29 8.93 -2.65
N HIS A 121 2.97 10.01 -3.37
CA HIS A 121 3.74 11.25 -3.35
C HIS A 121 2.96 12.30 -2.55
N LEU A 122 3.60 12.86 -1.54
CA LEU A 122 3.09 13.99 -0.75
C LEU A 122 4.04 15.16 -0.90
N THR A 123 3.49 16.36 -0.85
CA THR A 123 4.26 17.60 -0.87
C THR A 123 3.89 18.40 0.34
N HIS A 124 4.89 18.85 1.10
CA HIS A 124 4.69 19.67 2.28
C HIS A 124 5.76 20.74 2.41
N GLN A 125 5.37 21.93 2.86
CA GLN A 125 6.30 23.05 3.09
C GLN A 125 6.49 23.22 4.59
N LEU A 126 7.64 22.78 5.13
CA LEU A 126 7.87 22.77 6.58
C LEU A 126 7.97 24.16 7.22
N HIS A 127 8.25 25.20 6.44
CA HIS A 127 8.33 26.58 6.91
C HIS A 127 8.14 27.54 5.74
N ALA A 128 7.58 28.73 6.01
CA ALA A 128 7.26 29.73 5.00
C ALA A 128 8.47 30.13 4.11
N ASP A 129 9.67 30.13 4.69
CA ASP A 129 10.90 30.51 3.99
C ASP A 129 11.60 29.36 3.25
N MET A 130 11.03 28.16 3.26
CA MET A 130 11.62 26.98 2.59
C MET A 130 10.83 26.56 1.36
N PRO A 131 11.48 26.01 0.32
CA PRO A 131 10.76 25.32 -0.73
C PRO A 131 10.04 24.08 -0.17
N PRO A 132 8.95 23.62 -0.81
CA PRO A 132 8.30 22.37 -0.43
C PRO A 132 9.26 21.18 -0.50
N LEU A 133 9.15 20.28 0.47
CA LEU A 133 9.71 18.95 0.41
C LEU A 133 8.73 17.99 -0.26
N PHE A 134 9.31 16.96 -0.87
CA PHE A 134 8.58 15.88 -1.52
C PHE A 134 8.82 14.59 -0.73
N LEU A 135 7.75 14.02 -0.19
CA LEU A 135 7.77 12.72 0.47
C LEU A 135 7.23 11.67 -0.50
N THR A 136 7.98 10.59 -0.71
CA THR A 136 7.46 9.41 -1.41
C THR A 136 7.40 8.23 -0.45
N LEU A 137 6.18 7.76 -0.18
CA LEU A 137 5.94 6.53 0.55
C LEU A 137 5.97 5.38 -0.46
N THR A 138 6.82 4.38 -0.23
CA THR A 138 6.82 3.15 -1.04
C THR A 138 6.14 2.05 -0.24
N LEU A 139 4.92 1.74 -0.64
CA LEU A 139 4.08 0.74 -0.03
C LEU A 139 4.26 -0.58 -0.75
N LYS A 140 4.34 -1.66 -0.01
CA LYS A 140 4.23 -3.01 -0.56
C LYS A 140 2.80 -3.47 -0.33
N ALA A 141 2.11 -3.81 -1.43
CA ALA A 141 0.83 -4.50 -1.33
C ALA A 141 1.09 -5.90 -0.76
N ASP A 142 1.06 -6.04 0.56
CA ASP A 142 0.82 -7.34 1.20
C ASP A 142 -0.69 -7.46 1.40
N ASP A 143 -1.23 -8.64 1.08
CA ASP A 143 -2.65 -9.07 1.06
C ASP A 143 -3.71 -7.96 1.24
N VAL A 144 -4.45 -7.70 0.16
CA VAL A 144 -5.36 -6.56 -0.07
C VAL A 144 -6.61 -6.54 0.82
N ASP A 145 -6.66 -7.34 1.88
CA ASP A 145 -7.90 -7.69 2.59
C ASP A 145 -8.16 -6.92 3.90
N THR A 146 -7.32 -5.96 4.30
CA THR A 146 -7.47 -5.36 5.65
C THR A 146 -7.38 -3.84 5.79
N ASN A 147 -7.34 -3.02 4.73
CA ASN A 147 -7.07 -1.56 4.84
C ASN A 147 -5.75 -1.22 5.56
N PHE A 148 -4.86 -2.20 5.79
CA PHE A 148 -3.55 -2.01 6.39
C PHE A 148 -2.50 -2.27 5.33
N TRP A 149 -1.61 -1.30 5.11
CA TRP A 149 -0.56 -1.37 4.12
C TRP A 149 0.79 -1.33 4.80
N ASN A 150 1.69 -2.22 4.41
CA ASN A 150 3.06 -2.19 4.87
C ASN A 150 3.86 -1.19 4.03
N VAL A 151 4.23 -0.07 4.64
CA VAL A 151 5.18 0.88 4.05
C VAL A 151 6.58 0.31 4.24
N THR A 152 7.26 0.07 3.14
CA THR A 152 8.61 -0.51 3.15
C THR A 152 9.70 0.54 3.26
N ALA A 153 9.45 1.74 2.73
CA ALA A 153 10.38 2.85 2.78
C ALA A 153 9.64 4.18 2.67
N ILE A 154 10.21 5.19 3.30
CA ILE A 154 9.74 6.57 3.24
C ILE A 154 10.91 7.43 2.78
N ASP A 155 10.84 7.89 1.54
CA ASP A 155 11.90 8.67 0.91
C ASP A 155 11.56 10.16 0.95
N ILE A 156 12.43 10.95 1.57
CA ILE A 156 12.32 12.40 1.66
C ILE A 156 13.24 13.04 0.62
N ARG A 157 12.71 13.94 -0.19
CA ARG A 157 13.41 14.63 -1.29
C ARG A 157 13.21 16.15 -1.19
N ASP A 158 14.20 16.90 -1.66
CA ASP A 158 14.07 18.34 -1.90
C ASP A 158 13.46 18.66 -3.27
N LYS A 159 13.41 17.69 -4.19
CA LYS A 159 12.87 17.83 -5.55
C LYS A 159 12.14 16.57 -5.98
N GLU A 160 11.04 16.75 -6.71
CA GLU A 160 10.05 15.74 -7.10
C GLU A 160 10.62 14.49 -7.83
N ASN A 161 11.85 14.55 -8.36
CA ASN A 161 12.49 13.42 -9.07
C ASN A 161 13.98 13.25 -8.73
N ALA A 162 14.43 13.76 -7.58
CA ALA A 162 15.81 13.60 -7.13
C ALA A 162 16.01 12.30 -6.32
N PRO A 163 17.27 11.83 -6.16
CA PRO A 163 17.59 10.83 -5.13
C PRO A 163 17.13 11.31 -3.73
N PRO A 164 16.71 10.40 -2.84
CA PRO A 164 16.29 10.78 -1.50
C PRO A 164 17.44 11.45 -0.73
N LEU A 165 17.13 12.57 -0.06
CA LEU A 165 17.99 13.16 0.96
C LEU A 165 18.11 12.24 2.18
N GLN A 166 17.02 11.54 2.47
CA GLN A 166 16.90 10.59 3.55
C GLN A 166 15.86 9.54 3.18
N THR A 167 16.19 8.29 3.45
CA THR A 167 15.23 7.18 3.46
C THR A 167 15.05 6.77 4.91
N LEU A 168 13.80 6.74 5.36
CA LEU A 168 13.39 6.22 6.66
C LEU A 168 12.81 4.81 6.46
N GLU A 169 13.01 3.94 7.46
CA GLU A 169 12.23 2.71 7.53
C GLU A 169 10.75 3.05 7.65
N GLY A 170 9.91 2.35 6.90
CA GLY A 170 8.47 2.48 7.03
C GLY A 170 7.92 1.76 8.27
N GLY A 171 6.71 1.25 8.13
CA GLY A 171 5.91 0.62 9.17
C GLY A 171 4.56 0.22 8.59
N THR A 172 3.69 -0.37 9.41
CA THR A 172 2.31 -0.63 9.00
C THR A 172 1.52 0.67 9.10
N ILE A 173 0.94 1.11 7.99
CA ILE A 173 0.07 2.28 7.96
C ILE A 173 -1.33 1.81 7.60
N GLN A 174 -2.34 2.27 8.35
CA GLN A 174 -3.72 2.05 7.96
C GLN A 174 -4.09 3.09 6.89
N ILE A 175 -4.62 2.60 5.77
CA ILE A 175 -5.12 3.45 4.70
C ILE A 175 -6.57 3.08 4.49
N LEU A 176 -7.45 4.02 4.85
CA LEU A 176 -8.88 3.79 4.98
C LEU A 176 -9.62 3.63 3.63
N ASP A 177 -8.94 3.85 2.50
CA ASP A 177 -9.53 3.77 1.17
C ASP A 177 -8.66 2.98 0.17
N ASP A 178 -9.30 2.45 -0.87
CA ASP A 178 -8.63 1.79 -2.00
C ASP A 178 -7.70 2.78 -2.73
N ILE A 179 -6.39 2.59 -2.53
CA ILE A 179 -5.31 3.48 -3.02
C ILE A 179 -5.20 3.45 -4.54
N LYS A 180 -5.73 2.42 -5.20
CA LYS A 180 -5.48 2.17 -6.63
C LYS A 180 -6.02 3.26 -7.58
N THR A 181 -6.76 4.27 -7.10
CA THR A 181 -7.42 5.27 -7.97
C THR A 181 -7.34 6.74 -7.54
N VAL A 182 -6.50 7.15 -6.58
CA VAL A 182 -6.58 8.51 -6.04
C VAL A 182 -5.54 9.44 -6.66
N THR A 183 -5.99 10.62 -7.07
CA THR A 183 -5.19 11.65 -7.74
C THR A 183 -5.09 12.94 -6.94
N ASP A 184 -5.81 13.07 -5.81
CA ASP A 184 -5.78 14.25 -4.94
C ASP A 184 -6.05 13.81 -3.50
N TRP A 185 -5.08 14.02 -2.60
CA TRP A 185 -4.88 13.21 -1.39
C TRP A 185 -4.94 13.99 -0.07
N THR A 186 -5.27 15.28 -0.09
CA THR A 186 -5.42 16.09 1.13
C THR A 186 -6.62 15.68 1.99
N ASP A 187 -7.54 14.87 1.46
CA ASP A 187 -8.80 14.46 2.13
C ASP A 187 -8.81 12.99 2.59
N ARG A 188 -7.71 12.23 2.43
CA ARG A 188 -7.65 10.82 2.84
C ARG A 188 -6.63 10.63 3.95
N TRP A 189 -7.08 10.09 5.08
CA TRP A 189 -6.22 9.82 6.22
C TRP A 189 -5.25 8.68 5.88
N ILE A 190 -4.03 9.07 5.53
CA ILE A 190 -2.90 8.19 5.20
C ILE A 190 -1.92 8.02 6.38
N GLY A 191 -2.33 8.45 7.58
CA GLY A 191 -1.49 8.38 8.77
C GLY A 191 -0.19 9.17 8.66
N VAL A 192 -0.18 10.28 7.91
CA VAL A 192 0.95 11.22 7.85
C VAL A 192 0.44 12.59 8.27
N GLU A 193 1.07 13.18 9.26
CA GLU A 193 0.71 14.50 9.79
C GLU A 193 1.94 15.38 9.95
N TRP A 194 1.71 16.69 9.95
CA TRP A 194 2.73 17.72 10.03
C TRP A 194 2.38 18.68 11.15
N ASN A 195 3.31 18.89 12.07
CA ASN A 195 3.10 19.79 13.20
C ASN A 195 4.45 20.22 13.79
N ASP A 196 4.59 21.46 14.23
CA ASP A 196 5.77 21.92 14.96
C ASP A 196 5.76 21.36 16.40
N LEU A 197 6.36 20.18 16.58
CA LEU A 197 6.35 19.44 17.84
C LEU A 197 7.49 19.84 18.75
N ASN A 198 8.57 20.42 18.24
CA ASN A 198 9.70 20.86 19.06
C ASN A 198 9.71 22.39 19.27
N PHE A 199 8.72 23.09 18.72
CA PHE A 199 8.51 24.54 18.82
C PHE A 199 9.67 25.36 18.26
N ASP A 200 10.37 24.85 17.23
CA ASP A 200 11.47 25.53 16.56
C ASP A 200 11.02 26.34 15.31
N GLY A 201 9.73 26.31 15.00
CA GLY A 201 9.10 26.98 13.87
C GLY A 201 9.10 26.16 12.59
N TYR A 202 9.64 24.95 12.58
CA TYR A 202 9.56 24.03 11.45
C TYR A 202 8.60 22.90 11.75
N ASP A 203 7.73 22.57 10.78
CA ASP A 203 6.87 21.41 10.94
C ASP A 203 7.72 20.12 11.04
N ASP A 204 7.39 19.32 12.03
CA ASP A 204 7.90 17.97 12.24
C ASP A 204 6.95 16.94 11.62
N LEU A 205 7.44 15.73 11.42
CA LEU A 205 6.71 14.65 10.74
C LEU A 205 6.18 13.64 11.76
N LEU A 206 4.88 13.36 11.69
CA LEU A 206 4.24 12.24 12.37
C LEU A 206 3.84 11.17 11.36
N ILE A 207 4.15 9.91 11.68
CA ILE A 207 3.76 8.76 10.86
C ILE A 207 3.04 7.75 11.74
N ALA A 208 1.79 7.45 11.43
CA ALA A 208 1.03 6.41 12.09
C ALA A 208 1.73 5.05 11.90
N LEU A 209 1.96 4.34 13.01
CA LEU A 209 2.58 3.01 13.08
C LEU A 209 1.55 1.90 13.24
N SER A 210 0.41 2.22 13.86
CA SER A 210 -0.69 1.30 14.05
C SER A 210 -1.95 2.07 14.43
N GLN A 211 -3.10 1.51 14.09
CA GLN A 211 -4.39 2.00 14.57
C GLN A 211 -5.15 0.83 15.18
N GLY A 212 -5.57 1.01 16.44
CA GLY A 212 -6.53 0.16 17.12
C GLY A 212 -7.95 0.69 16.92
N MET A 213 -8.94 0.07 17.58
CA MET A 213 -10.33 0.50 17.46
C MET A 213 -10.60 1.93 17.94
N ALA A 214 -9.74 2.46 18.81
CA ALA A 214 -9.95 3.77 19.44
C ALA A 214 -8.69 4.65 19.52
N ASN A 215 -7.52 4.13 19.16
CA ASN A 215 -6.24 4.82 19.36
C ASN A 215 -5.40 4.70 18.09
N THR A 216 -4.73 5.77 17.69
CA THR A 216 -3.69 5.71 16.65
C THR A 216 -2.33 6.03 17.26
N TRP A 217 -1.34 5.20 16.96
CA TRP A 217 0.02 5.37 17.46
C TRP A 217 0.91 5.95 16.39
N TYR A 218 1.70 6.98 16.71
CA TYR A 218 2.55 7.70 15.79
C TYR A 218 4.03 7.57 16.15
N ARG A 219 4.88 7.51 15.13
CA ARG A 219 6.32 7.82 15.23
C ARG A 219 6.51 9.31 15.08
N VAL A 220 7.29 9.92 15.97
CA VAL A 220 7.59 11.35 15.93
C VAL A 220 9.00 11.60 15.39
N LEU A 221 9.09 12.42 14.36
CA LEU A 221 10.34 12.74 13.67
C LEU A 221 10.54 14.26 13.62
N PHE A 222 11.53 14.75 14.38
CA PHE A 222 11.86 16.17 14.36
C PHE A 222 12.68 16.54 13.13
N TYR A 223 12.29 17.59 12.43
CA TYR A 223 13.10 18.18 11.39
C TYR A 223 14.31 18.88 12.00
N GLN A 224 15.47 18.75 11.37
CA GLN A 224 16.72 19.35 11.81
C GLN A 224 17.21 20.33 10.73
N PRO A 225 16.89 21.63 10.81
CA PRO A 225 17.17 22.61 9.75
C PRO A 225 18.64 22.67 9.34
N ALA A 226 19.56 22.53 10.30
CA ALA A 226 21.00 22.55 10.05
C ALA A 226 21.48 21.39 9.17
N SER A 227 20.88 20.21 9.33
CA SER A 227 21.26 19.00 8.58
C SER A 227 20.32 18.67 7.42
N LYS A 228 19.14 19.30 7.38
CA LYS A 228 18.03 19.01 6.46
C LYS A 228 17.58 17.54 6.53
N ARG A 229 17.56 16.98 7.72
CA ARG A 229 17.15 15.60 7.98
C ARG A 229 16.13 15.55 9.09
N PHE A 230 15.35 14.48 9.10
CA PHE A 230 14.47 14.12 10.19
C PHE A 230 15.19 13.18 11.16
N THR A 231 14.99 13.41 12.45
CA THR A 231 15.53 12.58 13.53
C THR A 231 14.41 12.14 14.44
N GLN A 232 14.34 10.83 14.72
CA GLN A 232 13.29 10.29 15.57
C GLN A 232 13.45 10.74 17.01
N ASN A 233 12.33 11.11 17.65
CA ASN A 233 12.29 11.37 19.08
C ASN A 233 12.05 10.06 19.86
N THR A 234 13.12 9.47 20.37
CA THR A 234 13.03 8.22 21.13
C THR A 234 12.47 8.37 22.54
N GLY A 235 12.43 9.59 23.10
CA GLY A 235 11.86 9.84 24.42
C GLY A 235 10.34 9.69 24.44
N LEU A 236 9.68 10.10 23.36
CA LEU A 236 8.25 9.93 23.16
C LEU A 236 7.90 8.54 22.57
N ASP A 237 8.74 7.99 21.70
CA ASP A 237 8.46 6.75 20.95
C ASP A 237 8.85 5.45 21.69
N ALA A 238 9.08 5.48 23.01
CA ALA A 238 9.89 4.49 23.71
C ALA A 238 9.36 3.03 23.71
N GLU A 239 8.06 2.78 23.52
CA GLU A 239 7.52 1.40 23.52
C GLU A 239 6.71 1.03 22.27
N ASN A 240 5.89 1.91 21.67
CA ASN A 240 5.13 1.63 20.43
C ASN A 240 4.75 2.89 19.64
N GLY A 241 5.49 3.99 19.81
CA GLY A 241 5.07 5.32 19.37
C GLY A 241 4.16 6.03 20.39
N VAL A 242 3.59 7.15 19.99
CA VAL A 242 2.79 8.05 20.81
C VAL A 242 1.32 8.02 20.38
N PRO A 243 0.35 7.84 21.30
CA PRO A 243 -1.04 7.79 20.93
C PRO A 243 -1.63 9.21 20.77
N ASP A 244 -2.26 9.47 19.63
CA ASP A 244 -3.00 10.70 19.29
C ASP A 244 -2.38 11.99 19.88
N PRO A 245 -1.16 12.37 19.45
CA PRO A 245 -0.46 13.54 19.98
C PRO A 245 -1.07 14.87 19.50
N GLU A 246 -1.32 15.78 20.44
CA GLU A 246 -1.82 17.14 20.21
C GLU A 246 -0.88 18.17 20.83
N VAL A 247 -0.46 19.16 20.05
CA VAL A 247 0.37 20.27 20.55
C VAL A 247 -0.49 21.34 21.21
N ILE A 248 0.05 21.94 22.27
CA ILE A 248 -0.45 23.16 22.88
C ILE A 248 0.65 24.23 22.71
N PRO A 249 0.66 24.96 21.57
CA PRO A 249 1.78 25.83 21.20
C PRO A 249 2.04 26.93 22.21
N GLU A 250 1.00 27.51 22.81
CA GLU A 250 1.15 28.64 23.75
C GLU A 250 1.88 28.24 25.04
N LYS A 251 1.88 26.94 25.36
CA LYS A 251 2.55 26.37 26.53
C LYS A 251 3.80 25.56 26.18
N GLN A 252 4.08 25.37 24.89
CA GLN A 252 5.11 24.43 24.42
C GLN A 252 4.94 23.04 25.01
N GLN A 253 3.70 22.55 25.00
CA GLN A 253 3.30 21.28 25.59
C GLN A 253 2.78 20.33 24.53
N LEU A 254 2.87 19.05 24.84
CA LEU A 254 2.23 17.97 24.09
C LEU A 254 1.27 17.24 25.00
N VAL A 255 0.09 16.94 24.51
CA VAL A 255 -0.87 16.04 25.14
C VAL A 255 -1.00 14.82 24.28
N THR A 256 -0.99 13.64 24.89
CA THR A 256 -1.23 12.38 24.21
C THR A 256 -2.45 11.77 24.85
N SER A 257 -3.29 11.12 24.05
CA SER A 257 -4.55 10.56 24.54
C SER A 257 -4.75 9.15 24.02
N SER A 258 -5.32 8.31 24.87
CA SER A 258 -5.66 6.94 24.50
C SER A 258 -6.87 6.46 25.28
N ARG A 259 -7.49 5.40 24.76
CA ARG A 259 -8.63 4.73 25.34
C ARG A 259 -8.31 3.27 25.63
N SER A 260 -8.67 2.83 26.83
CA SER A 260 -8.47 1.45 27.29
C SER A 260 -9.79 0.67 27.43
N SER A 261 -10.92 1.37 27.58
CA SER A 261 -12.25 0.76 27.65
C SER A 261 -13.37 1.75 27.30
N ALA A 262 -14.63 1.35 27.42
CA ALA A 262 -15.78 2.23 27.18
C ALA A 262 -15.75 3.51 28.04
N VAL A 263 -15.24 3.41 29.26
CA VAL A 263 -15.14 4.50 30.25
C VAL A 263 -13.69 4.80 30.65
N GLY A 264 -12.73 4.17 29.97
CA GLY A 264 -11.31 4.25 30.29
C GLY A 264 -10.59 5.16 29.32
N TYR A 265 -10.26 6.37 29.75
CA TYR A 265 -9.48 7.34 29.00
C TYR A 265 -8.20 7.68 29.76
N PHE A 266 -7.10 7.81 29.03
CA PHE A 266 -5.80 8.11 29.58
C PHE A 266 -5.16 9.23 28.76
N SER A 267 -4.77 10.31 29.44
CA SER A 267 -4.05 11.42 28.83
C SER A 267 -2.73 11.68 29.56
N SER A 268 -1.66 11.87 28.81
CA SER A 268 -0.34 12.23 29.33
C SER A 268 0.05 13.61 28.81
N PHE A 269 0.56 14.45 29.72
CA PHE A 269 0.96 15.83 29.43
C PHE A 269 2.46 15.97 29.57
N TYR A 270 3.07 16.50 28.53
CA TYR A 270 4.51 16.65 28.43
C TYR A 270 4.87 18.11 28.21
N GLN A 271 5.94 18.54 28.88
CA GLN A 271 6.59 19.83 28.63
C GLN A 271 7.80 19.59 27.75
N PHE A 272 7.97 20.39 26.70
CA PHE A 272 9.17 20.31 25.89
C PHE A 272 10.36 20.98 26.59
N ASP A 273 11.47 20.25 26.72
CA ASP A 273 12.76 20.75 27.20
C ASP A 273 13.67 21.00 25.99
N ALA A 274 13.70 22.24 25.51
CA ALA A 274 14.53 22.66 24.38
C ALA A 274 16.05 22.48 24.63
N THR A 275 16.50 22.44 25.89
CA THR A 275 17.93 22.23 26.19
C THR A 275 18.36 20.78 25.96
N ARG A 276 17.43 19.85 26.15
CA ARG A 276 17.63 18.42 25.91
C ARG A 276 17.10 17.96 24.56
N GLY A 277 16.24 18.76 23.92
CA GLY A 277 15.49 18.36 22.72
C GLY A 277 14.54 17.19 23.01
N GLN A 278 13.98 17.13 24.22
CA GLN A 278 13.19 15.99 24.70
C GLN A 278 11.96 16.46 25.46
N TYR A 279 10.93 15.63 25.46
CA TYR A 279 9.73 15.84 26.23
C TYR A 279 9.86 15.27 27.64
N GLN A 280 9.36 15.99 28.63
CA GLN A 280 9.27 15.54 30.01
C GLN A 280 7.81 15.39 30.43
N LEU A 281 7.41 14.18 30.80
CA LEU A 281 6.11 13.90 31.40
C LEU A 281 6.00 14.63 32.75
N PHE A 282 4.94 15.42 32.93
CA PHE A 282 4.70 16.13 34.19
C PHE A 282 3.32 15.86 34.80
N ARG A 283 2.37 15.38 34.00
CA ARG A 283 1.00 15.09 34.46
C ARG A 283 0.38 13.94 33.66
N GLU A 284 -0.43 13.15 34.34
CA GLU A 284 -1.27 12.11 33.76
C GLU A 284 -2.68 12.21 34.33
N GLU A 285 -3.66 11.95 33.49
CA GLU A 285 -5.06 11.88 33.85
C GLU A 285 -5.64 10.56 33.35
N GLU A 286 -6.27 9.82 34.25
CA GLU A 286 -6.83 8.51 33.96
C GLU A 286 -8.26 8.43 34.47
N THR A 287 -9.22 8.25 33.57
CA THR A 287 -10.57 7.83 33.93
C THR A 287 -10.67 6.31 33.86
N GLY A 288 -11.38 5.71 34.81
CA GLY A 288 -11.57 4.27 34.84
C GLY A 288 -12.66 3.86 35.82
N TYR A 289 -13.20 2.68 35.60
CA TYR A 289 -14.21 2.09 36.49
C TYR A 289 -13.53 1.48 37.73
N ASP A 290 -13.99 1.87 38.91
CA ASP A 290 -13.54 1.34 40.20
C ASP A 290 -14.53 0.28 40.72
N GLU A 291 -14.12 -0.99 40.66
CA GLU A 291 -14.94 -2.13 41.08
C GLU A 291 -15.33 -2.10 42.57
N GLN A 292 -14.54 -1.45 43.42
CA GLN A 292 -14.83 -1.41 44.86
C GLN A 292 -15.95 -0.42 45.19
N THR A 293 -16.06 0.64 44.40
CA THR A 293 -17.02 1.72 44.64
C THR A 293 -18.17 1.75 43.64
N ASP A 294 -18.13 0.93 42.58
CA ASP A 294 -19.11 0.88 41.49
C ASP A 294 -19.29 2.27 40.82
N LYS A 295 -18.16 2.95 40.62
CA LYS A 295 -18.11 4.34 40.13
C LYS A 295 -17.02 4.54 39.09
N VAL A 296 -17.20 5.52 38.22
CA VAL A 296 -16.14 5.99 37.33
C VAL A 296 -15.34 7.06 38.07
N MET A 297 -14.03 6.88 38.09
CA MET A 297 -13.10 7.72 38.84
C MET A 297 -12.13 8.39 37.87
N LEU A 298 -11.88 9.68 38.05
CA LEU A 298 -10.74 10.40 37.50
C LEU A 298 -9.60 10.34 38.52
N THR A 299 -8.43 9.88 38.11
CA THR A 299 -7.19 9.92 38.89
C THR A 299 -6.23 10.87 38.21
N ILE A 300 -5.79 11.90 38.93
CA ILE A 300 -4.81 12.87 38.45
C ILE A 300 -3.48 12.58 39.14
N ARG A 301 -2.43 12.38 38.35
CA ARG A 301 -1.06 12.20 38.83
C ARG A 301 -0.19 13.34 38.31
N GLU A 302 0.71 13.84 39.13
CA GLU A 302 1.71 14.84 38.73
C GLU A 302 3.11 14.44 39.21
N GLN A 303 4.14 14.95 38.55
CA GLN A 303 5.51 14.76 39.02
C GLN A 303 5.78 15.54 40.32
N VAL A 304 6.04 14.80 41.40
CA VAL A 304 6.48 15.31 42.69
C VAL A 304 7.82 14.67 43.01
N ASN A 305 8.88 15.48 43.12
CA ASN A 305 10.26 15.02 43.35
C ASN A 305 10.75 13.97 42.32
N GLY A 306 10.35 14.12 41.05
CA GLY A 306 10.75 13.23 39.96
C GLY A 306 10.02 11.89 39.92
N GLN A 307 8.95 11.73 40.70
CA GLN A 307 8.07 10.56 40.67
C GLN A 307 6.63 10.99 40.43
N MET A 308 5.89 10.25 39.62
CA MET A 308 4.46 10.47 39.46
C MET A 308 3.74 10.11 40.76
N GLN A 309 2.98 11.05 41.32
CA GLN A 309 2.19 10.86 42.53
C GLN A 309 0.74 11.26 42.26
N THR A 310 -0.21 10.48 42.78
CA THR A 310 -1.62 10.85 42.74
C THR A 310 -1.85 12.07 43.62
N ILE A 311 -2.31 13.16 43.02
CA ILE A 311 -2.63 14.41 43.71
C ILE A 311 -4.12 14.60 43.92
N ASP A 312 -4.94 13.97 43.08
CA ASP A 312 -6.38 14.02 43.17
C ASP A 312 -7.01 12.72 42.66
N ARG A 313 -8.15 12.37 43.25
CA ARG A 313 -8.97 11.24 42.84
C ARG A 313 -10.42 11.55 43.15
N GLN A 314 -11.23 11.69 42.11
CA GLN A 314 -12.63 12.10 42.25
C GLN A 314 -13.57 11.27 41.37
N GLU A 315 -14.80 11.10 41.84
CA GLU A 315 -15.88 10.52 41.05
C GLU A 315 -16.24 11.46 39.90
N VAL A 316 -16.41 10.89 38.71
CA VAL A 316 -16.87 11.62 37.53
C VAL A 316 -18.05 10.87 36.91
N HIS A 317 -18.98 11.63 36.34
CA HIS A 317 -20.05 11.04 35.54
C HIS A 317 -19.58 10.99 34.09
N PRO A 318 -19.59 9.82 33.43
CA PRO A 318 -19.27 9.74 32.01
C PRO A 318 -20.27 10.60 31.22
N GLU A 319 -19.74 11.45 30.33
CA GLU A 319 -20.53 12.27 29.41
C GLU A 319 -21.20 11.43 28.31
#